data_AF-A0A7W3T8C3-F1
#
_entry.id   AF-A0A7W3T8C3-F1
#
_cell.length_a   1.000
_cell.length_b   1.000
_cell.length_c   1.000
_cell.angle_alpha   90.00
_cell.angle_beta   90.00
_cell.angle_gamma   90.00
#
_symmetry.space_group_name_H-M   'P 1'
#
loop_
_entity.id
_entity.type
_entity.pdbx_description
1 polymer ?
#
loop_
_entity_poly.entity_id
_entity_poly.type
_entity_poly.pdbx_seq_one_letter_code
_entity_poly.pdbx_strand_id
1 'polypeptide(L)'
;MPETTIPAPVVLGDALRVASAPDFERWAEQIRRTGGCARPIHLSGSSTIRDAFTGEILHSYTTTAEPGGRLRVACGNRRASRCPACAWTYAGDTFHLIRAGLTGDDRRAVPASVATHPKAVSYRHLTLLT
;
A
#
# COMPACT_ATOMS: atom_id res chain seq x y z
N MET A 1 22.67 14.45 12.17
CA MET A 1 23.07 14.15 10.78
C MET A 1 23.23 12.63 10.72
N PRO A 2 22.42 11.87 9.97
CA PRO A 2 22.69 10.44 9.88
C PRO A 2 24.02 10.28 9.14
N GLU A 3 24.95 9.59 9.78
CA GLU A 3 26.27 9.27 9.22
C GLU A 3 26.05 8.46 7.95
N THR A 4 26.58 8.93 6.82
CA THR A 4 26.49 8.21 5.55
C THR A 4 27.47 7.04 5.60
N THR A 5 27.07 5.96 6.27
CA THR A 5 27.82 4.70 6.25
C THR A 5 27.86 4.20 4.81
N ILE A 6 29.05 4.21 4.20
CA ILE A 6 29.24 3.61 2.88
C ILE A 6 28.85 2.13 2.99
N PRO A 7 27.87 1.65 2.21
CA PRO A 7 27.43 0.27 2.29
C PRO A 7 28.60 -0.67 1.96
N ALA A 8 28.67 -1.82 2.63
CA ALA A 8 29.72 -2.81 2.39
C ALA A 8 29.87 -3.11 0.88
N PRO A 9 31.06 -3.46 0.37
CA PRO A 9 31.32 -3.56 -1.08
C PRO A 9 30.34 -4.44 -1.86
N VAL A 10 29.84 -5.50 -1.22
CA VAL A 10 28.79 -6.39 -1.78
C VAL A 10 27.47 -5.64 -1.99
N VAL A 11 27.07 -4.83 -1.01
CA VAL A 11 25.84 -4.03 -1.09
C VAL A 11 25.95 -2.93 -2.14
N LEU A 12 27.14 -2.33 -2.32
CA LEU A 12 27.38 -1.38 -3.41
C LEU A 12 27.29 -2.06 -4.78
N GLY A 13 27.91 -3.23 -4.95
CA GLY A 13 27.84 -3.98 -6.21
C GLY A 13 26.40 -4.38 -6.57
N ASP A 14 25.63 -4.86 -5.60
CA ASP A 14 24.22 -5.17 -5.80
C ASP A 14 23.36 -3.94 -6.10
N ALA A 15 23.62 -2.82 -5.42
CA ALA A 15 22.94 -1.56 -5.68
C ALA A 15 23.21 -1.07 -7.10
N LEU A 16 24.47 -1.12 -7.55
CA LEU A 16 24.84 -0.75 -8.91
C LEU A 16 24.18 -1.67 -9.93
N ARG A 17 24.17 -2.99 -9.70
CA ARG A 17 23.51 -3.96 -10.58
C ARG A 17 22.01 -3.70 -10.74
N VAL A 18 21.32 -3.35 -9.66
CA VAL A 18 19.89 -3.00 -9.71
C VAL A 18 19.68 -1.65 -10.39
N ALA A 19 20.49 -0.64 -10.05
CA ALA A 19 20.39 0.70 -10.62
C ALA A 19 20.71 0.75 -12.13
N SER A 20 21.58 -0.15 -12.61
CA SER A 20 21.93 -0.26 -14.02
C SER A 20 20.99 -1.14 -14.84
N ALA A 21 19.94 -1.72 -14.22
CA ALA A 21 19.01 -2.58 -14.93
C ALA A 21 18.15 -1.76 -15.91
N PRO A 22 17.86 -2.26 -17.13
CA PRO A 22 17.11 -1.51 -18.14
C PRO A 22 15.66 -1.18 -17.71
N ASP A 23 15.12 -1.97 -16.79
CA ASP A 23 13.77 -1.87 -16.23
C ASP A 23 13.74 -1.20 -14.84
N PHE A 24 14.85 -0.56 -14.44
CA PHE A 24 15.03 0.07 -13.13
C PHE A 24 13.93 1.08 -12.79
N GLU A 25 13.58 1.98 -13.71
CA GLU A 25 12.56 3.00 -13.44
C GLU A 25 11.19 2.39 -13.11
N ARG A 26 10.82 1.34 -13.85
CA ARG A 26 9.57 0.60 -13.58
C ARG A 26 9.65 -0.13 -12.25
N TRP A 27 10.80 -0.72 -11.93
CA TRP A 27 11.02 -1.38 -10.65
C TRP A 27 10.94 -0.38 -9.48
N ALA A 28 11.61 0.76 -9.59
CA ALA A 28 11.63 1.81 -8.58
C ALA A 28 10.22 2.38 -8.35
N GLU A 29 9.43 2.55 -9.41
CA GLU A 29 8.03 2.92 -9.31
C GLU A 29 7.19 1.87 -8.56
N GLN A 30 7.38 0.58 -8.84
CA GLN A 30 6.70 -0.47 -8.06
C GLN A 30 7.07 -0.38 -6.57
N ILE A 31 8.36 -0.20 -6.25
CA ILE A 31 8.81 -0.11 -4.86
C ILE A 31 8.18 1.11 -4.16
N ARG A 32 8.17 2.29 -4.80
CA ARG A 32 7.52 3.49 -4.25
C ARG A 32 6.04 3.26 -3.96
N ARG A 33 5.32 2.60 -4.87
CA ARG A 33 3.89 2.27 -4.69
C ARG A 33 3.60 1.34 -3.51
N THR A 34 4.59 0.59 -3.03
CA THR A 34 4.41 -0.21 -1.80
C THR A 34 4.40 0.62 -0.52
N GLY A 35 4.78 1.91 -0.58
CA GLY A 35 4.73 2.83 0.57
C GLY A 35 5.63 2.44 1.74
N GLY A 36 6.73 1.72 1.49
CA GLY A 36 7.63 1.22 2.54
C GLY A 36 7.15 -0.07 3.21
N CYS A 37 6.29 -0.85 2.55
CA CYS A 37 5.85 -2.14 3.04
C CYS A 37 7.04 -3.07 3.37
N ALA A 38 7.05 -3.64 4.58
CA ALA A 38 8.12 -4.50 5.07
C ALA A 38 8.20 -5.86 4.35
N ARG A 39 7.08 -6.35 3.80
CA ARG A 39 7.02 -7.62 3.06
C ARG A 39 5.95 -7.56 1.97
N PRO A 40 6.23 -6.90 0.84
CA PRO A 40 5.28 -6.80 -0.27
C PRO A 40 4.82 -8.18 -0.77
N ILE A 41 3.60 -8.24 -1.27
CA ILE A 41 3.07 -9.41 -1.98
C ILE A 41 3.55 -9.32 -3.43
N HIS A 42 4.00 -10.44 -3.97
CA HIS A 42 4.44 -10.56 -5.36
C HIS A 42 3.35 -11.28 -6.17
N LEU A 43 2.73 -10.56 -7.09
CA LEU A 43 1.69 -11.07 -7.98
C LEU A 43 2.29 -11.47 -9.33
N SER A 44 1.78 -12.56 -9.89
CA SER A 44 2.10 -13.02 -11.25
C SER A 44 0.80 -13.43 -11.96
N GLY A 45 0.58 -12.96 -13.18
CA GLY A 45 -0.60 -13.31 -13.97
C GLY A 45 -1.01 -12.20 -14.92
N SER A 46 -2.27 -12.25 -15.36
CA SER A 46 -2.88 -11.26 -16.23
C SER A 46 -4.27 -10.87 -15.73
N SER A 47 -4.74 -9.71 -16.14
CA SER A 47 -6.07 -9.19 -15.86
C SER A 47 -6.64 -8.56 -17.13
N THR A 48 -7.86 -8.93 -17.49
CA THR A 48 -8.58 -8.36 -18.62
C THR A 48 -9.94 -7.87 -18.15
N ILE A 49 -10.21 -6.58 -18.34
CA ILE A 49 -11.51 -5.98 -18.09
C ILE A 49 -12.25 -5.91 -19.42
N ARG A 50 -13.48 -6.43 -19.43
CA ARG A 50 -14.35 -6.42 -20.60
C ARG A 50 -15.63 -5.65 -20.30
N ASP A 51 -16.17 -4.99 -21.31
CA ASP A 51 -17.52 -4.47 -21.27
C ASP A 51 -18.51 -5.63 -21.12
N ALA A 52 -19.45 -5.50 -20.19
CA ALA A 52 -20.35 -6.58 -19.84
C ALA A 52 -21.44 -6.83 -20.91
N PHE A 53 -21.76 -5.82 -21.73
CA PHE A 53 -22.82 -5.89 -22.73
C PHE A 53 -22.29 -6.17 -24.13
N THR A 54 -21.16 -5.58 -24.51
CA THR A 54 -20.55 -5.72 -25.84
C THR A 54 -19.44 -6.77 -25.89
N GLY A 55 -18.84 -7.11 -24.74
CA GLY A 55 -17.69 -8.03 -24.65
C GLY A 55 -16.35 -7.42 -25.08
N GLU A 56 -16.34 -6.14 -25.46
CA GLU A 56 -15.14 -5.39 -25.85
C GLU A 56 -14.10 -5.37 -24.72
N ILE A 57 -12.82 -5.47 -25.06
CA ILE A 57 -11.74 -5.37 -24.05
C ILE A 57 -11.50 -3.89 -23.73
N LEU A 58 -11.86 -3.49 -22.51
CA LEU A 58 -11.62 -2.13 -22.01
C LEU A 58 -10.19 -1.98 -21.47
N HIS A 59 -9.63 -3.05 -20.89
CA HIS A 59 -8.27 -3.04 -20.36
C HIS A 59 -7.67 -4.44 -20.37
N SER A 60 -6.38 -4.54 -20.65
CA SER A 60 -5.62 -5.78 -20.53
C SER A 60 -4.26 -5.47 -19.91
N TYR A 61 -3.84 -6.31 -18.96
CA TYR A 61 -2.60 -6.17 -18.22
C TYR A 61 -1.98 -7.55 -17.99
N THR A 62 -0.65 -7.63 -18.06
CA THR A 62 0.12 -8.86 -17.78
C THR A 62 1.39 -8.54 -17.01
N THR A 63 1.75 -9.37 -16.03
CA THR A 63 2.99 -9.22 -15.28
C THR A 63 4.22 -9.71 -16.03
N THR A 64 4.06 -10.36 -17.19
CA THR A 64 5.21 -10.84 -17.99
C THR A 64 6.11 -9.70 -18.46
N ALA A 65 5.55 -8.50 -18.65
CA ALA A 65 6.29 -7.29 -19.01
C ALA A 65 6.81 -6.51 -17.79
N GLU A 66 6.56 -6.98 -16.57
CA GLU A 66 7.03 -6.31 -15.35
C GLU A 66 8.46 -6.72 -14.97
N PRO A 67 9.20 -5.85 -14.27
CA PRO A 67 10.52 -6.17 -13.72
C PRO A 67 10.52 -7.46 -12.90
N GLY A 68 11.22 -8.48 -13.41
CA GLY A 68 11.29 -9.81 -12.81
C GLY A 68 9.99 -10.62 -12.90
N GLY A 69 9.14 -10.33 -13.90
CA GLY A 69 7.91 -11.05 -14.23
C GLY A 69 6.79 -10.92 -13.21
N ARG A 70 6.87 -9.91 -12.32
CA ARG A 70 6.02 -9.80 -11.13
C ARG A 70 5.67 -8.36 -10.78
N LEU A 71 4.47 -8.18 -10.23
CA LEU A 71 4.01 -6.92 -9.66
C LEU A 71 4.09 -6.97 -8.13
N ARG A 72 4.72 -5.95 -7.52
CA ARG A 72 4.78 -5.82 -6.06
C ARG A 72 3.65 -4.94 -5.55
N VAL A 73 2.90 -5.43 -4.56
CA VAL A 73 1.83 -4.68 -3.89
C VAL A 73 2.03 -4.67 -2.38
N ALA A 74 1.60 -3.61 -1.71
CA ALA A 74 1.67 -3.52 -0.26
C ALA A 74 0.89 -4.67 0.40
N CYS A 75 1.41 -5.22 1.50
CA CYS A 75 0.84 -6.42 2.14
C CYS A 75 -0.48 -6.20 2.88
N GLY A 76 -0.84 -4.94 3.17
CA GLY A 76 -2.07 -4.60 3.89
C GLY A 76 -2.14 -5.10 5.33
N ASN A 77 -1.04 -5.59 5.93
CA ASN A 77 -1.08 -6.11 7.29
C ASN A 77 -1.33 -4.98 8.31
N ARG A 78 -2.42 -5.08 9.06
CA ARG A 78 -2.83 -4.10 10.07
C ARG A 78 -2.01 -4.13 11.37
N ARG A 79 -1.13 -5.12 11.58
CA ARG A 79 -0.34 -5.25 12.81
C ARG A 79 0.99 -4.50 12.65
N ALA A 80 1.20 -3.45 13.44
CA ALA A 80 2.45 -2.67 13.43
C ALA A 80 3.68 -3.55 13.69
N SER A 81 3.56 -4.59 14.52
CA SER A 81 4.62 -5.58 14.76
C SER A 81 4.99 -6.45 13.56
N ARG A 82 4.17 -6.45 12.49
CA ARG A 82 4.42 -7.21 11.25
C ARG A 82 4.78 -6.32 10.08
N CYS A 83 4.16 -5.14 9.98
CA CYS A 83 4.45 -4.15 8.97
C CYS A 83 4.08 -2.74 9.49
N PRO A 84 5.05 -1.95 9.99
CA PRO A 84 4.77 -0.60 10.50
C PRO A 84 4.12 0.32 9.46
N ALA A 85 4.62 0.30 8.22
CA ALA A 85 4.12 1.15 7.14
C ALA A 85 2.64 0.89 6.80
N CYS A 86 2.27 -0.37 6.52
CA CYS A 86 0.87 -0.69 6.21
C CYS A 86 -0.07 -0.48 7.40
N ALA A 87 0.40 -0.73 8.63
CA ALA A 87 -0.38 -0.48 9.84
C ALA A 87 -0.63 1.02 10.06
N TRP A 88 0.34 1.89 9.73
CA TRP A 88 0.17 3.33 9.81
C TRP A 88 -0.89 3.85 8.84
N THR A 89 -0.84 3.43 7.57
CA THR A 89 -1.89 3.77 6.59
C THR A 89 -3.26 3.31 7.07
N TYR A 90 -3.37 2.05 7.53
CA TYR A 90 -4.61 1.52 8.06
C TYR A 90 -5.15 2.33 9.26
N ALA A 91 -4.28 2.71 10.20
CA ALA A 91 -4.66 3.51 11.36
C ALA A 91 -5.21 4.90 10.95
N GLY A 92 -4.60 5.55 9.96
CA GLY A 92 -5.07 6.82 9.40
C GLY A 92 -6.46 6.70 8.75
N ASP A 93 -6.66 5.71 7.88
CA ASP A 93 -7.97 5.45 7.25
C ASP A 93 -9.05 5.17 8.29
N THR A 94 -8.68 4.37 9.28
CA THR A 94 -9.54 3.97 10.38
C THR A 94 -9.92 5.16 11.27
N PHE A 95 -8.98 6.07 11.57
CA PHE A 95 -9.26 7.30 12.29
C PHE A 95 -10.32 8.14 11.57
N HIS A 96 -10.19 8.30 10.25
CA HIS A 96 -11.16 9.06 9.45
C HIS A 96 -12.55 8.41 9.48
N LEU A 97 -12.63 7.08 9.41
CA LEU A 97 -13.90 6.35 9.54
C LEU A 97 -14.55 6.54 10.91
N ILE A 98 -13.79 6.40 11.99
CA ILE A 98 -14.30 6.60 13.36
C ILE A 98 -14.78 8.04 13.54
N ARG A 99 -13.96 9.02 13.15
CA ARG A 99 -14.29 10.44 13.26
C ARG A 99 -15.59 10.76 12.53
N ALA A 100 -15.71 10.33 11.27
CA ALA A 100 -16.92 10.55 10.49
C ALA A 100 -18.15 9.85 11.12
N GLY A 101 -17.99 8.67 11.71
CA GLY A 101 -19.07 7.98 12.42
C GLY A 101 -19.50 8.67 13.73
N LEU A 102 -18.57 9.35 14.42
CA LEU A 102 -18.84 10.04 15.69
C LEU A 102 -19.44 11.43 15.50
N THR A 103 -19.08 12.15 14.43
CA THR A 103 -19.45 13.56 14.26
C THR A 103 -20.18 13.88 12.96
N GLY A 104 -20.28 12.93 12.03
CA GLY A 104 -20.48 13.25 10.62
C GLY A 104 -19.21 13.81 9.96
N ASP A 105 -19.26 13.98 8.64
CA ASP A 105 -18.21 14.59 7.80
C ASP A 105 -18.80 15.06 6.46
N ASP A 106 -19.14 16.34 6.34
CA ASP A 106 -19.75 16.92 5.14
C ASP A 106 -18.87 16.79 3.89
N ARG A 107 -17.55 16.82 4.04
CA ARG A 107 -16.61 16.65 2.90
C ARG A 107 -16.67 15.25 2.31
N ARG A 108 -17.16 14.28 3.09
CA ARG A 108 -17.36 12.89 2.70
C ARG A 108 -18.84 12.54 2.57
N ALA A 109 -19.71 13.54 2.56
CA ALA A 109 -21.17 13.38 2.52
C ALA A 109 -21.71 12.44 3.62
N VAL A 110 -21.15 12.52 4.83
CA VAL A 110 -21.59 11.75 6.01
C VAL A 110 -22.42 12.67 6.93
N PRO A 111 -23.75 12.48 7.03
CA PRO A 111 -24.60 13.34 7.86
C PRO A 111 -24.28 13.21 9.36
N ALA A 112 -24.50 14.28 10.13
CA ALA A 112 -24.35 14.27 11.60
C ALA A 112 -25.28 13.26 12.29
N SER A 113 -26.41 12.89 11.66
CA SER A 113 -27.32 11.86 12.18
C SER A 113 -26.71 10.46 12.25
N VAL A 114 -25.57 10.21 11.60
CA VAL A 114 -24.84 8.93 11.75
C VAL A 114 -24.39 8.72 13.21
N ALA A 115 -24.09 9.81 13.93
CA ALA A 115 -23.67 9.75 15.34
C ALA A 115 -24.75 9.15 16.27
N THR A 116 -26.02 9.14 15.86
CA THR A 116 -27.11 8.53 16.64
C THR A 116 -27.16 7.01 16.51
N HIS A 117 -26.34 6.42 15.65
CA HIS A 117 -26.23 4.98 15.43
C HIS A 117 -24.81 4.46 15.74
N PRO A 118 -24.32 4.60 16.99
CA PRO A 118 -22.97 4.19 17.33
C PRO A 118 -22.85 2.66 17.27
N LYS A 119 -22.42 2.11 16.14
CA LYS A 119 -21.91 0.74 16.10
C LYS A 119 -20.58 0.73 16.84
N ALA A 120 -20.53 0.02 17.96
CA ALA A 120 -19.36 -0.05 18.83
C ALA A 120 -18.10 -0.46 18.05
N VAL A 121 -17.15 0.47 17.90
CA VAL A 121 -15.80 0.16 17.42
C VAL A 121 -14.92 -0.07 18.64
N SER A 122 -14.79 -1.32 19.07
CA SER A 122 -13.96 -1.69 20.22
C SER A 122 -12.47 -1.69 19.83
N TYR A 123 -11.71 -0.68 20.30
CA TYR A 123 -10.24 -0.65 20.24
C TYR A 123 -9.66 -1.20 21.53
N ARG A 124 -9.49 -2.53 21.62
CA ARG A 124 -8.87 -3.13 22.81
C ARG A 124 -7.34 -2.99 22.89
N HIS A 125 -6.68 -2.35 21.92
CA HIS A 125 -5.21 -2.23 21.91
C HIS A 125 -4.70 -0.95 21.21
N LEU A 126 -5.05 0.23 21.74
CA LEU A 126 -4.36 1.47 21.39
C LEU A 126 -3.82 2.16 22.65
N THR A 127 -2.93 1.47 23.33
CA THR A 127 -2.08 2.06 24.38
C THR A 127 -0.65 1.99 23.86
N LEU A 128 0.08 3.10 23.95
CA LEU A 128 1.50 3.33 23.60
C LEU A 128 1.76 3.94 22.20
N LEU A 129 1.34 5.19 22.02
CA LEU A 129 2.10 6.22 21.30
C LEU A 129 1.91 7.55 22.05
N THR A 130 2.54 7.64 23.21
CA THR A 130 3.06 8.87 23.81
C THR A 130 4.54 8.67 24.00
#